data_AF-A0A558JCR7-F1
#
_entry.id   AF-A0A558JCR7-F1
#
_cell.length_a   1.000
_cell.length_b   1.000
_cell.length_c   1.000
_cell.angle_alpha   90.00
_cell.angle_beta   90.00
_cell.angle_gamma   90.00
#
_symmetry.space_group_name_H-M   'P 1'
#
loop_
_entity.id
_entity.type
_entity.pdbx_description
1 polymer ?
#
loop_
_entity_poly.entity_id
_entity_poly.type
_entity_poly.pdbx_seq_one_letter_code
_entity_poly.pdbx_strand_id
1 'polypeptide(L)'
;MTTLYHSADPSEDYPCVVKIEDEEILVEYEDGEYVQYIGKSNGDGHFELKGSGFDGRATLHRFSGASVLEGSWVEEGARGMWRIELA
;
A
#
# COMPACT_ATOMS: atom_id res chain seq x y z
N MET A 1 16.56 2.52 -14.52
CA MET A 1 16.25 3.35 -13.36
C MET A 1 15.29 4.43 -13.82
N THR A 2 14.04 4.40 -13.37
CA THR A 2 13.06 5.46 -13.66
C THR A 2 12.92 6.26 -12.39
N THR A 3 13.40 7.49 -12.37
CA THR A 3 13.23 8.38 -11.22
C THR A 3 11.83 9.00 -11.31
N LEU A 4 10.96 8.71 -10.34
CA LEU A 4 9.67 9.36 -10.22
C LEU A 4 9.88 10.66 -9.42
N TYR A 5 9.62 11.79 -10.07
CA TYR A 5 9.44 13.06 -9.39
C TYR A 5 7.94 13.27 -9.25
N HIS A 6 7.47 13.44 -8.02
CA HIS A 6 6.06 13.69 -7.77
C HIS A 6 5.68 15.03 -8.42
N SER A 7 4.69 15.02 -9.30
CA SER A 7 4.12 16.24 -9.89
C SER A 7 3.11 16.93 -8.98
N ALA A 8 2.84 16.34 -7.81
CA ALA A 8 1.89 16.78 -6.80
C ALA A 8 2.48 16.53 -5.41
N ASP A 9 2.03 17.33 -4.44
CA ASP A 9 2.36 17.11 -3.03
C ASP A 9 1.80 15.75 -2.55
N PRO A 10 2.47 15.07 -1.61
CA PRO A 10 1.92 13.86 -1.01
C PRO A 10 0.58 14.16 -0.36
N SER A 11 -0.37 13.24 -0.51
CA SER A 11 -1.59 13.25 0.30
C SER A 11 -1.20 12.79 1.71
N GLU A 12 -0.95 13.77 2.58
CA GLU A 12 -0.75 13.57 4.01
C GLU A 12 -2.13 13.65 4.66
N ASP A 13 -2.45 12.74 5.59
CA ASP A 13 -3.75 12.63 6.28
C ASP A 13 -4.89 11.89 5.56
N TYR A 14 -4.58 11.04 4.58
CA TYR A 14 -5.59 10.16 4.00
C TYR A 14 -5.86 8.97 4.95
N PRO A 15 -7.06 8.86 5.56
CA PRO A 15 -7.34 7.80 6.53
C PRO A 15 -7.39 6.45 5.81
N CYS A 16 -6.59 5.51 6.31
CA CYS A 16 -6.62 4.12 5.86
C CYS A 16 -6.70 3.17 7.04
N VAL A 17 -7.25 1.99 6.79
CA VAL A 17 -7.23 0.85 7.73
C VAL A 17 -6.26 -0.17 7.20
N VAL A 18 -5.32 -0.59 8.05
CA VAL A 18 -4.41 -1.69 7.77
C VAL A 18 -4.69 -2.81 8.76
N LYS A 19 -4.96 -4.02 8.25
CA LYS A 19 -5.09 -5.24 9.05
C LYS A 19 -4.00 -6.21 8.60
N ILE A 20 -3.23 -6.71 9.56
CA ILE A 20 -2.21 -7.73 9.31
C ILE A 20 -2.53 -8.91 10.22
N GLU A 21 -2.83 -10.05 9.62
CA GLU A 21 -3.13 -11.31 10.31
C GLU A 21 -2.27 -12.42 9.71
N ASP A 22 -1.44 -13.06 10.53
CA ASP A 22 -0.46 -14.08 10.12
C ASP A 22 0.42 -13.62 8.93
N GLU A 23 0.17 -14.19 7.75
CA GLU A 23 0.88 -13.91 6.50
C GLU A 23 0.02 -13.11 5.51
N GLU A 24 -1.09 -12.51 5.94
CA GLU A 24 -1.99 -11.73 5.11
C GLU A 24 -2.03 -10.26 5.55
N ILE A 25 -2.16 -9.36 4.57
CA ILE A 25 -2.37 -7.94 4.78
C ILE A 25 -3.58 -7.47 3.98
N LEU A 26 -4.35 -6.59 4.61
CA LEU A 26 -5.44 -5.86 4.01
C LEU A 26 -5.19 -4.37 4.23
N VAL A 27 -5.29 -3.59 3.16
CA VAL A 27 -5.24 -2.12 3.18
C VAL A 27 -6.52 -1.59 2.56
N GLU A 28 -7.22 -0.73 3.28
CA GLU A 28 -8.53 -0.19 2.89
C GLU A 28 -8.56 1.33 3.08
N TYR A 29 -9.10 2.07 2.13
CA TYR A 29 -9.27 3.52 2.21
C TYR A 29 -10.39 4.00 1.29
N GLU A 30 -10.86 5.24 1.46
CA GLU A 30 -11.90 5.85 0.61
C GLU A 30 -11.31 6.96 -0.26
N ASP A 31 -11.11 6.70 -1.55
CA ASP A 31 -10.68 7.71 -2.54
C ASP A 31 -11.76 7.93 -3.60
N GLY A 32 -12.81 8.66 -3.20
CA GLY A 32 -14.06 8.78 -3.96
C GLY A 32 -14.91 7.50 -3.96
N GLU A 33 -14.25 6.34 -3.95
CA GLU A 33 -14.81 5.00 -3.86
C GLU A 33 -14.06 4.21 -2.77
N TYR A 34 -14.68 3.13 -2.28
CA TYR A 34 -14.05 2.24 -1.31
C TYR A 34 -13.03 1.33 -1.99
N VAL A 35 -11.76 1.50 -1.65
CA VAL A 35 -10.64 0.77 -2.25
C VAL A 35 -10.11 -0.26 -1.26
N GLN A 36 -9.86 -1.48 -1.74
CA GLN A 36 -9.23 -2.53 -0.96
C GLN A 36 -8.07 -3.16 -1.74
N TYR A 37 -6.96 -3.35 -1.05
CA TYR A 37 -5.82 -4.14 -1.49
C TYR A 37 -5.59 -5.30 -0.52
N ILE A 38 -5.51 -6.52 -1.04
CA ILE A 38 -5.29 -7.74 -0.26
C ILE A 38 -4.03 -8.41 -0.75
N GLY A 39 -3.17 -8.82 0.16
CA GLY A 39 -1.90 -9.43 -0.19
C GLY A 39 -1.37 -10.40 0.82
N LYS A 40 -0.32 -11.12 0.42
CA LYS A 40 0.37 -12.06 1.29
C LYS A 40 1.80 -11.62 1.54
N SER A 41 2.29 -11.94 2.73
CA SER A 41 3.70 -11.86 3.08
C SER A 41 4.47 -12.84 2.20
N ASN A 42 5.57 -12.38 1.59
CA ASN A 42 6.53 -13.28 0.93
C ASN A 42 7.75 -13.55 1.83
N GLY A 43 7.70 -13.12 3.10
CA GLY A 43 8.77 -13.25 4.09
C GLY A 43 9.38 -11.89 4.46
N ASP A 44 10.07 -11.84 5.61
CA ASP A 44 10.87 -10.68 6.05
C ASP A 44 10.16 -9.32 6.02
N GLY A 45 8.85 -9.32 6.28
CA GLY A 45 8.03 -8.10 6.33
C GLY A 45 7.68 -7.49 4.98
N HIS A 46 7.79 -8.24 3.87
CA HIS A 46 7.41 -7.81 2.53
C HIS A 46 6.08 -8.42 2.10
N PHE A 47 5.23 -7.63 1.47
CA PHE A 47 3.88 -8.00 1.05
C PHE A 47 3.65 -7.67 -0.42
N GLU A 48 3.02 -8.59 -1.13
CA GLU A 48 2.51 -8.39 -2.49
C GLU A 48 0.99 -8.35 -2.46
N LEU A 49 0.41 -7.22 -2.86
CA LEU A 49 -1.02 -6.95 -2.78
C LEU A 49 -1.65 -6.82 -4.18
N LYS A 50 -2.93 -7.17 -4.26
CA LYS A 50 -3.78 -6.98 -5.44
C LYS A 50 -5.04 -6.20 -5.06
N GLY A 51 -5.48 -5.35 -5.96
CA GLY A 51 -6.77 -4.65 -5.85
C GLY A 51 -7.93 -5.62 -5.84
N SER A 52 -8.91 -5.38 -4.97
CA SER A 52 -10.16 -6.13 -4.93
C SER A 52 -11.17 -5.50 -5.89
N GLY A 53 -11.51 -6.19 -6.97
CA GLY A 53 -12.49 -5.72 -7.96
C GLY A 53 -11.93 -4.86 -9.10
N PHE A 54 -10.62 -4.65 -9.17
CA PHE A 54 -9.94 -3.91 -10.24
C PHE A 54 -8.51 -4.44 -10.48
N ASP A 55 -7.88 -4.09 -11.60
CA ASP A 55 -6.50 -4.49 -11.93
C ASP A 55 -5.47 -3.56 -11.27
N GLY A 56 -5.42 -3.62 -9.94
CA GLY A 56 -4.44 -2.93 -9.11
C GLY A 56 -3.39 -3.88 -8.55
N ARG A 57 -2.16 -3.43 -8.45
CA ARG A 57 -1.06 -4.15 -7.77
C ARG A 57 -0.32 -3.21 -6.86
N ALA A 58 0.06 -3.69 -5.69
CA ALA A 58 0.90 -2.94 -4.78
C ALA A 58 1.93 -3.83 -4.09
N THR A 59 2.98 -3.20 -3.60
CA THR A 59 3.94 -3.81 -2.69
C THR A 59 4.00 -2.95 -1.44
N LEU A 60 4.11 -3.60 -0.28
CA LEU A 60 4.42 -2.94 0.98
C LEU A 60 5.54 -3.70 1.66
N HIS A 61 6.40 -2.98 2.37
CA HIS A 61 7.41 -3.57 3.22
C HIS A 61 7.46 -2.88 4.56
N ARG A 62 7.80 -3.64 5.60
CA ARG A 62 7.93 -3.18 6.98
C ARG A 62 9.16 -3.82 7.59
N PHE A 63 10.05 -3.00 8.11
CA PHE A 63 11.17 -3.50 8.91
C PHE A 63 10.66 -4.11 10.22
N SER A 64 11.35 -5.14 10.69
CA SER A 64 11.04 -5.77 11.98
C SER A 64 11.03 -4.74 13.11
N GLY A 65 9.92 -4.66 13.85
CA GLY A 65 9.73 -3.72 14.95
C GLY A 65 9.41 -2.27 14.55
N ALA A 66 9.41 -1.92 13.25
CA ALA A 66 9.01 -0.59 12.82
C ALA A 66 7.48 -0.42 12.88
N SER A 67 7.00 0.82 13.06
CA SER A 67 5.57 1.16 12.91
C SER A 67 5.22 1.63 11.50
N VAL A 68 6.17 1.64 10.57
CA VAL A 68 5.94 2.21 9.23
C VAL A 68 5.93 1.09 8.18
N LEU A 69 4.94 1.15 7.28
CA LEU A 69 4.88 0.40 6.03
C LEU A 69 5.17 1.36 4.88
N GLU A 70 6.06 0.96 3.97
CA GLU A 70 6.40 1.75 2.79
C GLU A 70 6.28 0.90 1.53
N GLY A 71 5.96 1.52 0.40
CA GLY A 71 5.87 0.78 -0.84
C GLY A 71 5.23 1.54 -1.99
N SER A 72 4.81 0.81 -3.00
CA SER A 72 4.32 1.38 -4.25
C SER A 72 3.09 0.66 -4.76
N TRP A 73 2.27 1.37 -5.52
CA TRP A 73 1.10 0.80 -6.19
C TRP A 73 1.05 1.21 -7.65
N VAL A 74 0.35 0.42 -8.45
CA VAL A 74 0.06 0.64 -9.87
C VAL A 74 -1.36 0.15 -10.13
N GLU A 75 -2.20 1.01 -10.69
CA GLU A 75 -3.58 0.70 -11.08
C GLU A 75 -3.94 1.57 -12.29
N GLU A 76 -4.67 1.02 -13.27
CA GLU A 76 -5.27 1.77 -14.39
C GLU A 76 -4.36 2.79 -15.12
N GLY A 77 -3.05 2.54 -15.17
CA GLY A 77 -2.07 3.44 -15.80
C GLY A 77 -1.53 4.55 -14.88
N ALA A 78 -2.05 4.66 -13.66
CA ALA A 78 -1.50 5.46 -12.57
C ALA A 78 -0.54 4.62 -11.71
N ARG A 79 0.34 5.31 -10.98
CA ARG A 79 1.24 4.71 -10.01
C ARG A 79 1.57 5.71 -8.91
N GLY A 80 1.82 5.21 -7.72
CA GLY A 80 2.17 6.03 -6.57
C GLY A 80 2.99 5.29 -5.53
N MET A 81 3.25 5.99 -4.44
CA MET A 81 3.95 5.47 -3.28
C MET A 81 3.04 5.57 -2.06
N TRP A 82 3.14 4.59 -1.17
CA TRP A 82 2.54 4.64 0.15
C TRP A 82 3.64 4.74 1.20
N ARG A 83 3.34 5.56 2.22
CA ARG A 83 4.03 5.57 3.50
C ARG A 83 2.94 5.62 4.57
N ILE A 84 2.74 4.51 5.26
CA ILE A 84 1.65 4.31 6.21
C ILE A 84 2.24 4.12 7.60
N GLU A 85 1.84 4.96 8.54
CA GLU A 85 2.19 4.82 9.95
C GLU A 85 1.10 4.03 10.68
N LEU A 86 1.50 2.94 11.33
CA LEU A 86 0.64 2.07 12.12
C LEU A 86 0.51 2.65 13.54
N ALA A 87 -0.73 2.85 13.99
CA ALA A 87 -1.09 3.32 15.33
C ALA A 87 -1.32 2.17 16.31
#